data_AF-A0A349H7W8-F1
#
_entry.id   AF-A0A349H7W8-F1
#
_cell.length_a   1.000
_cell.length_b   1.000
_cell.length_c   1.000
_cell.angle_alpha   90.00
_cell.angle_beta   90.00
_cell.angle_gamma   90.00
#
_symmetry.space_group_name_H-M   'P 1'
#
loop_
_entity.id
_entity.type
_entity.pdbx_description
1 polymer ?
#
loop_
_entity_poly.entity_id
_entity_poly.type
_entity_poly.pdbx_seq_one_letter_code
_entity_poly.pdbx_strand_id
1 'polypeptide(L)'
;MIGAQCIWRIEKVNPIEQQIAAIEEAVHRGRTTEIGTLKKVSAKYGVHKGTLKRWMEKVKNVPRSEWETVLQPLYKGCKPTEFSPEAWGYFLEQYERSDPRSVTTAYEAYKTMAMARGWPLCSQRTIRRKLVRENLLLPRHRLADFDV
;
A
#
# COMPACT_ATOMS: atom_id res chain seq x y z
N MET A 1 12.47 29.37 10.24
CA MET A 1 12.60 28.24 11.17
C MET A 1 11.27 28.17 11.90
N ILE A 2 10.41 27.15 11.84
CA ILE A 2 10.50 25.68 11.88
C ILE A 2 9.30 25.20 11.00
N GLY A 3 9.32 24.19 10.13
CA GLY A 3 10.03 22.92 10.16
C GLY A 3 9.18 21.80 10.77
N ALA A 4 8.02 21.43 10.22
CA ALA A 4 7.48 20.06 10.34
C ALA A 4 6.18 19.85 9.53
N GLN A 5 6.38 19.25 8.36
CA GLN A 5 5.58 18.19 7.76
C GLN A 5 4.50 17.55 8.66
N CYS A 6 3.23 17.62 8.22
CA CYS A 6 2.19 16.71 8.67
C CYS A 6 1.23 16.35 7.53
N ILE A 7 1.11 15.03 7.33
CA ILE A 7 -0.07 14.31 6.83
C ILE A 7 -0.22 14.27 5.30
N TRP A 8 0.44 13.24 4.75
CA TRP A 8 0.09 12.59 3.49
C TRP A 8 -1.39 12.16 3.48
N ARG A 9 -2.27 13.04 2.99
CA ARG A 9 -3.52 12.62 2.38
C ARG A 9 -3.43 13.02 0.92
N ILE A 10 -2.83 12.15 0.12
CA ILE A 10 -2.99 12.19 -1.33
C ILE A 10 -4.48 11.95 -1.57
N GLU A 11 -5.26 13.02 -1.67
CA GLU A 11 -6.47 13.03 -2.46
C GLU A 11 -6.07 12.75 -3.91
N LYS A 12 -5.84 11.47 -4.22
CA LYS A 12 -5.92 11.02 -5.62
C LYS A 12 -7.40 10.92 -5.92
N VAL A 13 -8.02 12.09 -6.03
CA VAL A 13 -9.27 12.29 -6.76
C VAL A 13 -9.00 11.71 -8.14
N ASN A 14 -9.46 10.50 -8.36
CA ASN A 14 -9.53 9.94 -9.70
C ASN A 14 -10.95 9.42 -9.85
N PRO A 15 -11.94 10.32 -9.89
CA PRO A 15 -13.30 9.95 -10.22
C PRO A 15 -13.18 9.19 -11.54
N ILE A 16 -13.77 8.01 -11.61
CA ILE A 16 -13.69 7.12 -12.78
C ILE A 16 -14.05 7.88 -14.07
N GLU A 17 -14.91 8.89 -13.94
CA GLU A 17 -15.24 9.91 -14.94
C GLU A 17 -14.01 10.60 -15.57
N GLN A 18 -13.03 11.04 -14.77
CA GLN A 18 -11.80 11.66 -15.27
C GLN A 18 -10.96 10.66 -16.08
N GLN A 19 -10.94 9.38 -15.68
CA GLN A 19 -10.23 8.32 -16.41
C GLN A 19 -10.90 8.07 -17.76
N ILE A 20 -12.22 7.98 -17.76
CA ILE A 20 -13.04 7.78 -18.96
C ILE A 20 -12.86 8.95 -19.93
N ALA A 21 -12.98 10.19 -19.46
CA ALA A 21 -12.80 11.39 -20.29
C ALA A 21 -11.39 11.46 -20.92
N ALA A 22 -10.35 11.08 -20.16
CA ALA A 22 -8.99 11.02 -20.68
C ALA A 22 -8.81 9.96 -21.78
N ILE A 23 -9.47 8.80 -21.63
CA ILE A 23 -9.46 7.73 -22.64
C ILE A 23 -10.22 8.17 -23.90
N GLU A 24 -11.41 8.75 -23.75
CA GLU A 24 -12.21 9.24 -24.86
C GLU A 24 -11.46 10.32 -25.66
N GLU A 25 -10.81 11.27 -24.98
CA GLU A 25 -10.00 12.29 -25.63
C GLU A 25 -8.79 11.69 -26.36
N ALA A 26 -8.17 10.65 -25.81
CA ALA A 26 -7.06 9.95 -26.45
C ALA A 26 -7.51 9.14 -27.69
N VAL A 27 -8.72 8.56 -27.66
CA VAL A 27 -9.30 7.80 -28.78
C VAL A 27 -9.78 8.73 -29.88
N HIS A 28 -10.46 9.83 -29.53
CA HIS A 28 -11.02 10.80 -30.48
C HIS A 28 -9.94 11.56 -31.26
N ARG A 29 -8.79 11.85 -30.65
CA ARG A 29 -7.67 12.56 -31.29
C ARG A 29 -6.86 11.74 -32.29
N GLY A 30 -7.25 10.49 -32.55
CA GLY A 30 -6.63 9.68 -33.57
C GLY A 30 -5.49 8.84 -33.03
N ARG A 31 -5.79 7.54 -32.91
CA ARG A 31 -4.86 6.41 -32.68
C ARG A 31 -4.32 6.30 -31.26
N THR A 32 -4.74 5.19 -30.65
CA THR A 32 -4.25 4.59 -29.40
C THR A 32 -2.72 4.48 -29.28
N THR A 33 -1.98 4.64 -30.39
CA THR A 33 -0.53 4.46 -30.51
C THR A 33 0.27 5.74 -30.73
N GLU A 34 -0.37 6.90 -30.95
CA GLU A 34 0.36 8.13 -31.24
C GLU A 34 0.99 8.75 -29.97
N ILE A 35 2.32 8.74 -29.92
CA ILE A 35 3.10 9.20 -28.75
C ILE A 35 2.84 10.68 -28.41
N GLY A 36 2.69 11.53 -29.43
CA GLY A 36 2.42 12.96 -29.26
C GLY A 36 1.06 13.24 -28.64
N THR A 37 0.02 12.53 -29.08
CA THR A 37 -1.34 12.61 -28.55
C THR A 37 -1.40 12.18 -27.10
N LEU A 38 -0.79 11.03 -26.76
CA LEU A 38 -0.74 10.55 -25.38
C LEU A 38 -0.04 11.51 -24.44
N LYS A 39 1.04 12.17 -24.89
CA LYS A 39 1.79 13.15 -24.08
C LYS A 39 0.92 14.38 -23.76
N LYS A 40 0.15 14.88 -24.73
CA LYS A 40 -0.78 16.01 -24.53
C LYS A 40 -1.91 15.68 -23.56
N VAL A 41 -2.54 14.52 -23.73
CA VAL A 41 -3.62 14.05 -22.83
C VAL A 41 -3.08 13.81 -21.41
N SER A 42 -1.91 13.18 -21.29
CA SER A 42 -1.23 12.95 -20.01
C SER A 42 -0.97 14.26 -19.25
N ALA A 43 -0.49 15.28 -19.95
CA ALA A 43 -0.24 16.61 -19.35
C ALA A 43 -1.53 17.31 -18.92
N LYS A 44 -2.60 17.22 -19.74
CA LYS A 44 -3.90 17.85 -19.45
C LYS A 44 -4.55 17.29 -18.18
N TYR A 45 -4.54 15.96 -18.03
CA TYR A 45 -5.21 15.29 -16.92
C TYR A 45 -4.28 15.00 -15.73
N GLY A 46 -3.00 15.38 -15.80
CA GLY A 46 -2.02 15.09 -14.75
C GLY A 46 -1.74 13.59 -14.55
N VAL A 47 -1.99 12.76 -15.57
CA VAL A 47 -1.85 11.30 -15.51
C VAL A 47 -0.60 10.88 -16.25
N HIS A 48 0.16 9.94 -15.68
CA HIS A 48 1.33 9.38 -16.35
C HIS A 48 0.95 8.60 -17.62
N LYS A 49 1.72 8.77 -18.72
CA LYS A 49 1.49 8.09 -20.01
C LYS A 49 1.28 6.57 -19.88
N GLY A 50 2.08 5.93 -19.02
CA GLY A 50 1.98 4.48 -18.77
C GLY A 50 0.65 4.07 -18.11
N THR A 51 0.08 4.93 -17.27
CA THR A 51 -1.22 4.68 -16.63
C THR A 51 -2.35 4.82 -17.64
N LEU A 52 -2.33 5.87 -18.47
CA LEU A 52 -3.31 6.07 -19.54
C LEU A 52 -3.31 4.89 -20.54
N LYS A 53 -2.12 4.41 -20.93
CA LYS A 53 -1.98 3.23 -21.80
C LYS A 53 -2.60 1.97 -21.18
N ARG A 54 -2.35 1.72 -19.88
CA ARG A 54 -2.95 0.59 -19.16
C ARG A 54 -4.47 0.66 -19.12
N TRP A 55 -5.04 1.86 -18.95
CA TRP A 55 -6.50 2.05 -19.00
C TRP A 55 -7.06 1.77 -20.40
N MET A 56 -6.41 2.29 -21.44
CA MET A 56 -6.80 2.03 -22.83
C MET A 56 -6.74 0.55 -23.20
N GLU A 57 -5.72 -0.18 -22.70
CA GLU A 57 -5.62 -1.63 -22.87
C GLU A 57 -6.77 -2.38 -22.19
N LYS A 58 -7.16 -1.96 -20.98
CA LYS A 58 -8.30 -2.56 -20.26
C LYS A 58 -9.63 -2.42 -21.00
N VAL A 59 -9.86 -1.28 -21.66
CA VAL A 59 -11.17 -0.98 -22.28
C VAL A 59 -11.24 -1.30 -23.77
N LYS A 60 -10.14 -1.71 -24.41
CA LYS A 60 -10.01 -1.91 -25.86
C LYS A 60 -11.10 -2.79 -26.48
N ASN A 61 -11.54 -3.83 -25.77
CA ASN A 61 -12.55 -4.79 -26.23
C ASN A 61 -13.79 -4.80 -25.33
N VAL A 62 -14.00 -3.74 -24.54
CA VAL A 62 -15.09 -3.63 -23.58
C VAL A 62 -16.07 -2.56 -24.10
N PRO A 63 -17.38 -2.81 -24.10
CA PRO A 63 -18.35 -1.80 -24.49
C PRO A 63 -18.28 -0.60 -23.52
N ARG A 64 -18.53 0.60 -24.04
CA ARG A 64 -18.42 1.85 -23.27
C ARG A 64 -19.25 1.86 -21.97
N SER A 65 -20.37 1.13 -21.95
CA SER A 65 -21.26 0.95 -20.79
C SER A 65 -20.58 0.23 -19.62
N GLU A 66 -19.58 -0.61 -19.88
CA GLU A 66 -18.90 -1.43 -18.87
C GLU A 66 -17.55 -0.83 -18.43
N TRP A 67 -17.14 0.30 -19.00
CA TRP A 67 -15.84 0.91 -18.71
C TRP A 67 -15.71 1.31 -17.24
N GLU A 68 -16.80 1.77 -16.61
CA GLU A 68 -16.78 2.14 -15.20
C GLU A 68 -16.37 0.96 -14.31
N THR A 69 -16.99 -0.19 -14.52
CA THR A 69 -16.70 -1.43 -13.78
C THR A 69 -15.26 -1.91 -14.01
N VAL A 70 -14.76 -1.81 -15.24
CA VAL A 70 -13.42 -2.29 -15.61
C VAL A 70 -12.30 -1.36 -15.12
N LEU A 71 -12.56 -0.05 -15.08
CA LEU A 71 -11.61 0.96 -14.64
C LEU A 71 -11.58 1.13 -13.13
N GLN A 72 -12.59 0.63 -12.41
CA GLN A 72 -12.57 0.61 -10.94
C GLN A 72 -11.24 0.01 -10.42
N PRO A 73 -10.60 0.68 -9.45
CA PRO A 73 -9.41 0.14 -8.82
C PRO A 73 -9.80 -1.14 -8.07
N LEU A 74 -9.33 -2.29 -8.56
CA LEU A 74 -9.39 -3.55 -7.82
C LEU A 74 -8.42 -3.45 -6.65
N TYR A 75 -8.82 -2.80 -5.56
CA TYR A 75 -8.07 -2.85 -4.31
C TYR A 75 -8.23 -4.26 -3.75
N LYS A 76 -7.35 -5.18 -4.17
CA LYS A 76 -7.11 -6.41 -3.42
C LYS A 76 -6.36 -6.00 -2.17
N GLY A 77 -7.10 -5.72 -1.10
CA GLY A 77 -6.49 -5.56 0.22
C GLY A 77 -5.57 -6.75 0.49
N CYS A 78 -4.37 -6.49 1.01
CA CYS A 78 -3.53 -7.58 1.48
C CYS A 78 -4.30 -8.33 2.56
N LYS A 79 -4.51 -9.64 2.38
CA LYS A 79 -5.13 -10.47 3.43
C LYS A 79 -4.32 -10.30 4.72
N PRO A 80 -4.96 -10.07 5.88
CA PRO A 80 -4.26 -10.09 7.14
C PRO A 80 -3.60 -11.46 7.28
N THR A 81 -2.28 -11.50 7.43
CA THR A 81 -1.63 -12.73 7.89
C THR A 81 -1.96 -12.85 9.37
N GLU A 82 -2.86 -13.77 9.69
CA GLU A 82 -3.18 -14.09 11.08
C GLU A 82 -2.00 -14.83 11.71
N PHE A 83 -1.62 -14.41 12.91
CA PHE A 83 -0.67 -15.16 13.72
C PHE A 83 -1.37 -16.34 14.33
N SER A 84 -0.74 -17.52 14.26
CA SER A 84 -1.07 -18.58 15.21
C SER A 84 -0.87 -18.05 16.64
N PRO A 85 -1.80 -18.29 17.58
CA PRO A 85 -1.66 -17.87 18.97
C PRO A 85 -0.35 -18.37 19.62
N GLU A 86 0.04 -19.60 19.32
CA GLU A 86 1.28 -20.22 19.83
C GLU A 86 2.53 -19.47 19.35
N ALA A 87 2.52 -19.10 18.06
CA ALA A 87 3.63 -18.40 17.43
C ALA A 87 3.78 -16.98 17.98
N TRP A 88 2.66 -16.34 18.36
CA TRP A 88 2.66 -15.06 19.04
C TRP A 88 3.20 -15.15 20.47
N GLY A 89 2.75 -16.15 21.24
CA GLY A 89 3.25 -16.39 22.60
C GLY A 89 4.75 -16.60 22.63
N TYR A 90 5.28 -17.43 21.71
CA TYR A 90 6.73 -17.63 21.58
C TYR A 90 7.47 -16.34 21.23
N PHE A 91 6.94 -15.53 20.30
CA PHE A 91 7.56 -14.25 19.97
C PHE A 91 7.61 -13.31 21.18
N LEU A 92 6.54 -13.23 21.98
CA LEU A 92 6.49 -12.37 23.17
C LEU A 92 7.52 -12.79 24.22
N GLU A 93 7.67 -14.09 24.49
CA GLU A 93 8.68 -14.62 25.41
C GLU A 93 10.10 -14.20 24.99
N GLN A 94 10.42 -14.34 23.68
CA GLN A 94 11.72 -13.91 23.16
C GLN A 94 11.90 -12.40 23.19
N TYR A 95 10.82 -11.63 22.99
CA TYR A 95 10.84 -10.18 23.06
C TYR A 95 11.10 -9.68 24.48
N GLU A 96 10.48 -10.28 25.48
CA GLU A 96 10.69 -9.96 26.90
C GLU A 96 12.08 -10.39 27.40
N ARG A 97 12.60 -11.52 26.89
CA ARG A 97 13.94 -12.02 27.23
C ARG A 97 15.07 -11.21 26.59
N SER A 98 14.81 -10.51 25.49
CA SER A 98 15.82 -9.71 24.81
C SER A 98 16.16 -8.45 25.62
N ASP A 99 17.43 -8.25 25.94
CA ASP A 99 17.95 -7.05 26.61
C ASP A 99 18.87 -6.26 25.66
N PRO A 100 18.59 -4.98 25.37
CA PRO A 100 17.30 -4.31 25.57
C PRO A 100 16.23 -4.89 24.64
N ARG A 101 14.93 -4.74 25.00
CA ARG A 101 13.78 -5.29 24.25
C ARG A 101 13.86 -5.00 22.74
N SER A 102 14.32 -5.97 21.97
CA SER A 102 14.66 -5.83 20.56
C SER A 102 13.73 -6.65 19.68
N VAL A 103 12.86 -5.96 18.93
CA VAL A 103 11.97 -6.59 17.95
C VAL A 103 12.75 -7.35 16.87
N THR A 104 13.99 -6.92 16.57
CA THR A 104 14.82 -7.60 15.57
C THR A 104 15.33 -8.93 16.09
N THR A 105 15.84 -8.96 17.32
CA THR A 105 16.36 -10.19 17.94
C THR A 105 15.25 -11.22 18.13
N ALA A 106 14.11 -10.81 18.70
CA ALA A 106 12.95 -11.70 18.88
C ALA A 106 12.37 -12.19 17.54
N TYR A 107 12.44 -11.37 16.48
CA TYR A 107 11.96 -11.76 15.15
C TYR A 107 12.82 -12.86 14.52
N GLU A 108 14.14 -12.81 14.63
CA GLU A 108 15.00 -13.87 14.08
C GLU A 108 14.78 -15.21 14.81
N ALA A 109 14.58 -15.18 16.13
CA ALA A 109 14.21 -16.35 16.92
C ALA A 109 12.84 -16.91 16.49
N TYR A 110 11.83 -16.05 16.34
CA TYR A 110 10.52 -16.42 15.81
C TYR A 110 10.60 -17.03 14.41
N LYS A 111 11.37 -16.41 13.51
CA LYS A 111 11.51 -16.86 12.12
C LYS A 111 12.10 -18.26 12.05
N THR A 112 13.12 -18.53 12.86
CA THR A 112 13.75 -19.85 12.98
C THR A 112 12.74 -20.88 13.47
N MET A 113 11.97 -20.54 14.50
CA MET A 113 10.97 -21.43 15.07
C MET A 113 9.76 -21.65 14.15
N ALA A 114 9.35 -20.62 13.42
CA ALA A 114 8.26 -20.68 12.47
C ALA A 114 8.59 -21.61 11.30
N MET A 115 9.84 -21.59 10.82
CA MET A 115 10.31 -22.54 9.80
C MET A 115 10.33 -23.98 10.33
N ALA A 116 10.75 -24.20 11.58
CA ALA A 116 10.81 -25.53 12.19
C ALA A 116 9.43 -26.12 12.50
N ARG A 117 8.49 -25.30 12.98
CA ARG A 117 7.13 -25.72 13.38
C ARG A 117 6.06 -25.55 12.30
N GLY A 118 6.43 -25.00 11.14
CA GLY A 118 5.48 -24.71 10.06
C GLY A 118 4.50 -23.58 10.38
N TRP A 119 4.85 -22.65 11.26
CA TRP A 119 3.98 -21.51 11.57
C TRP A 119 3.99 -20.47 10.43
N PRO A 120 2.88 -19.72 10.23
CA PRO A 120 2.83 -18.70 9.19
C PRO A 120 3.85 -17.59 9.44
N LEU A 121 4.79 -17.40 8.51
CA LEU A 121 5.81 -16.36 8.63
C LEU A 121 5.21 -14.98 8.35
N CYS A 122 5.06 -14.18 9.40
CA CYS A 122 4.62 -12.79 9.28
C CYS A 122 5.81 -11.86 9.05
N SER A 123 5.61 -10.76 8.33
CA SER A 123 6.65 -9.74 8.20
C SER A 123 6.94 -9.05 9.54
N GLN A 124 8.19 -8.62 9.76
CA GLN A 124 8.57 -7.84 10.94
C GLN A 124 7.73 -6.56 11.09
N ARG A 125 7.27 -5.97 9.97
CA ARG A 125 6.36 -4.80 9.96
C ARG A 125 4.98 -5.15 10.51
N THR A 126 4.46 -6.33 10.21
CA THR A 126 3.19 -6.84 10.75
C THR A 126 3.29 -7.04 12.26
N ILE A 127 4.39 -7.64 12.74
CA ILE A 127 4.68 -7.82 14.18
C ILE A 127 4.70 -6.48 14.90
N ARG A 128 5.43 -5.48 14.37
CA ARG A 128 5.50 -4.14 14.98
C ARG A 128 4.14 -3.48 15.09
N ARG A 129 3.29 -3.60 14.05
CA ARG A 129 1.92 -3.07 14.09
C ARG A 129 1.08 -3.76 15.16
N LYS A 130 1.23 -5.08 15.33
CA LYS A 130 0.54 -5.85 16.36
C LYS A 130 1.01 -5.47 17.77
N LEU A 131 2.33 -5.34 17.99
CA LEU A 131 2.90 -4.85 19.26
C LEU A 131 2.38 -3.46 19.64
N VAL A 132 2.28 -2.53 18.67
CA VAL A 132 1.72 -1.20 18.89
C VAL A 132 0.22 -1.28 19.23
N ARG A 133 -0.54 -2.16 18.55
CA ARG A 133 -1.97 -2.40 18.83
C ARG A 133 -2.19 -2.96 20.25
N GLU A 134 -1.28 -3.80 20.71
CA GLU A 134 -1.29 -4.39 22.07
C GLU A 134 -0.57 -3.53 23.12
N ASN A 135 -0.12 -2.32 22.75
CA ASN A 135 0.55 -1.37 23.62
C ASN A 135 1.87 -1.87 24.26
N LEU A 136 2.51 -2.86 23.65
CA LEU A 136 3.78 -3.46 24.09
C LEU A 136 5.02 -2.75 23.50
N LEU A 137 4.81 -1.93 22.48
CA LEU A 137 5.84 -1.10 21.85
C LEU A 137 5.27 0.29 21.59
N LEU A 138 5.97 1.34 22.03
CA LEU A 138 5.57 2.70 21.73
C LEU A 138 5.68 2.96 20.21
N PRO A 139 4.68 3.60 19.59
CA PRO A 139 4.81 4.06 18.22
C PRO A 139 6.05 4.95 18.09
N ARG A 140 6.87 4.72 17.06
CA ARG A 140 8.09 5.51 16.77
C ARG A 140 7.86 7.03 16.56
N HIS A 141 6.62 7.51 16.62
CA HIS A 141 6.24 8.91 16.39
C HIS A 141 5.40 9.50 17.55
N ARG A 142 5.67 9.12 18.81
CA ARG A 142 4.96 9.65 19.98
C ARG A 142 5.90 9.98 21.16
N LEU A 143 6.99 10.68 20.89
CA LEU A 143 7.81 11.35 21.92
C LEU A 143 8.20 12.76 21.45
N ALA A 144 7.21 13.52 21.01
CA ALA A 144 7.23 14.97 21.12
C ALA A 144 6.04 15.30 22.03
N ASP A 145 6.22 16.22 22.98
CA ASP A 145 5.17 16.86 23.79
C ASP A 145 4.92 16.29 25.20
N PHE A 146 5.97 15.93 25.93
CA PHE A 146 5.93 16.06 27.40
C PHE A 146 7.28 16.58 27.91
N ASP A 147 7.53 17.87 27.68
CA ASP A 147 8.39 18.65 28.55
C ASP A 147 7.52 19.22 29.68
N VAL A 148 8.00 19.05 30.92
CA VAL A 148 7.44 19.52 32.20
C VAL A 148 7.46 21.04 32.29
#